data_AF-A0A970MNI5-F1
#
_entry.id   AF-A0A970MNI5-F1
#
_cell.length_a   1.000
_cell.length_b   1.000
_cell.length_c   1.000
_cell.angle_alpha   90.00
_cell.angle_beta   90.00
_cell.angle_gamma   90.00
#
_symmetry.space_group_name_H-M   'P 1'
#
loop_
_entity.id
_entity.type
_entity.pdbx_description
1 polymer ?
#
loop_
_entity_poly.entity_id
_entity_poly.type
_entity_poly.pdbx_seq_one_letter_code
_entity_poly.pdbx_strand_id
1 'polypeptide(L)'
;MSLTVWLDLIRQEFSPEDGQTLVKSLPQDPLVWQFLQDEKISLPFFTNAPSDLCNYAPGKMAAWLIEQKTGSSFADFSQNEITLPTELKTAVAQALETVFHTGLPPADLYTAGLIALTLHERRLRKGTWEGLSEEIFILRNPKSNIKNYRIWQTPFACLFSYCQDFNDLTDEFFSSSSESIRKAFIPILLHTLISNPMRPEQLIGQLFEFIKPLPIDSQLESLHWLGDFNQEQLQNK
;
A
#
# COMPACT_ATOMS: atom_id res chain seq x y z
N MET A 1 -13.71 -13.11 -8.14
CA MET A 1 -15.09 -12.71 -8.42
C MET A 1 -15.16 -12.24 -9.86
N SER A 2 -16.25 -12.53 -10.57
CA SER A 2 -16.43 -11.89 -11.88
C SER A 2 -16.58 -10.38 -11.70
N LEU A 3 -16.09 -9.60 -12.68
CA LEU A 3 -16.18 -8.14 -12.62
C LEU A 3 -17.64 -7.68 -12.42
N THR A 4 -18.61 -8.39 -13.00
CA THR A 4 -20.03 -8.05 -12.86
C THR A 4 -20.53 -8.21 -11.43
N VAL A 5 -20.19 -9.31 -10.75
CA VAL A 5 -20.60 -9.53 -9.35
C VAL A 5 -19.99 -8.47 -8.44
N TRP A 6 -18.72 -8.13 -8.65
CA TRP A 6 -18.07 -7.07 -7.87
C TRP A 6 -18.72 -5.69 -8.08
N LEU A 7 -18.99 -5.32 -9.33
CA LEU A 7 -19.64 -4.04 -9.64
C LEU A 7 -21.07 -3.98 -9.10
N ASP A 8 -21.79 -5.09 -9.10
CA ASP A 8 -23.14 -5.15 -8.55
C ASP A 8 -23.13 -5.03 -7.02
N LEU A 9 -22.17 -5.64 -6.33
CA LEU A 9 -21.96 -5.42 -4.88
C LEU A 9 -21.65 -3.96 -4.58
N ILE A 10 -20.74 -3.34 -5.34
CA ILE A 10 -20.41 -1.92 -5.16
C ILE A 10 -21.66 -1.04 -5.33
N ARG A 11 -22.49 -1.30 -6.35
CA ARG A 11 -23.72 -0.52 -6.59
C ARG A 11 -24.79 -0.70 -5.52
N GLN A 12 -24.80 -1.84 -4.83
CA GLN A 12 -25.76 -2.14 -3.77
C GLN A 12 -25.37 -1.48 -2.44
N GLU A 13 -24.08 -1.48 -2.13
CA GLU A 13 -23.58 -1.09 -0.80
C GLU A 13 -23.04 0.34 -0.73
N PHE A 14 -22.71 0.97 -1.87
CA PHE A 14 -22.07 2.29 -1.91
C PHE A 14 -22.87 3.32 -2.68
N SER A 15 -22.65 4.59 -2.31
CA SER A 15 -23.08 5.71 -3.14
C SER A 15 -22.39 5.66 -4.51
N PRO A 16 -22.96 6.28 -5.57
CA PRO A 16 -22.31 6.33 -6.88
C PRO A 16 -20.89 6.92 -6.85
N GLU A 17 -20.64 7.89 -5.95
CA GLU A 17 -19.35 8.54 -5.79
C GLU A 17 -18.32 7.63 -5.11
N ASP A 18 -18.71 6.99 -4.00
CA ASP A 18 -17.85 6.05 -3.29
C ASP A 18 -17.58 4.81 -4.16
N GLY A 19 -18.60 4.31 -4.85
CA GLY A 19 -18.46 3.20 -5.79
C GLY A 19 -17.52 3.53 -6.95
N GLN A 20 -17.59 4.75 -7.51
CA GLN A 20 -16.62 5.20 -8.52
C GLN A 20 -15.21 5.26 -7.96
N THR A 21 -15.05 5.69 -6.70
CA THR A 21 -13.75 5.73 -6.01
C THR A 21 -13.15 4.33 -5.92
N LEU A 22 -13.91 3.34 -5.44
CA LEU A 22 -13.47 1.94 -5.34
C LEU A 22 -13.08 1.35 -6.69
N VAL A 23 -13.89 1.59 -7.73
CA VAL A 23 -13.62 1.06 -9.08
C VAL A 23 -12.35 1.69 -9.69
N LYS A 24 -12.01 2.92 -9.32
CA LYS A 24 -10.80 3.59 -9.79
C LYS A 24 -9.55 3.20 -9.02
N SER A 25 -9.65 3.01 -7.70
CA SER A 25 -8.49 2.79 -6.83
C SER A 25 -8.06 1.33 -6.75
N LEU A 26 -8.99 0.40 -6.48
CA LEU A 26 -8.64 -0.99 -6.18
C LEU A 26 -7.92 -1.71 -7.33
N PRO A 27 -8.30 -1.52 -8.61
CA PRO A 27 -7.59 -2.15 -9.72
C PRO A 27 -6.18 -1.57 -9.98
N GLN A 28 -5.81 -0.45 -9.35
CA GLN A 28 -4.45 0.11 -9.50
C GLN A 28 -3.39 -0.79 -8.88
N ASP A 29 -3.73 -1.52 -7.81
CA ASP A 29 -2.80 -2.47 -7.20
C ASP A 29 -2.98 -3.88 -7.80
N PRO A 30 -1.91 -4.48 -8.37
CA PRO A 30 -2.03 -5.77 -9.05
C PRO A 30 -2.38 -6.93 -8.12
N LEU A 31 -1.94 -6.89 -6.86
CA LEU A 31 -2.21 -7.97 -5.90
C LEU A 31 -3.60 -7.83 -5.28
N VAL A 32 -4.08 -6.60 -5.10
CA VAL A 32 -5.49 -6.32 -4.79
C VAL A 32 -6.37 -6.80 -5.95
N TRP A 33 -6.02 -6.48 -7.19
CA TRP A 33 -6.77 -6.92 -8.35
C TRP A 33 -6.82 -8.45 -8.46
N GLN A 34 -5.70 -9.13 -8.20
CA GLN A 34 -5.66 -10.59 -8.12
C GLN A 34 -6.57 -11.13 -7.01
N PHE A 35 -6.57 -10.51 -5.82
CA PHE A 35 -7.48 -10.88 -4.73
C PHE A 35 -8.95 -10.75 -5.15
N LEU A 36 -9.33 -9.66 -5.81
CA LEU A 36 -10.70 -9.43 -6.31
C LEU A 36 -11.13 -10.49 -7.33
N GLN A 37 -10.19 -11.05 -8.09
CA GLN A 37 -10.47 -12.10 -9.08
C GLN A 37 -10.75 -13.48 -8.45
N ASP A 38 -10.34 -13.74 -7.22
CA ASP A 38 -10.71 -14.96 -6.50
C ASP A 38 -12.02 -14.76 -5.73
N GLU A 39 -13.12 -15.28 -6.25
CA GLU A 39 -14.44 -15.10 -5.65
C GLU A 39 -14.57 -15.81 -4.31
N LYS A 40 -13.93 -16.98 -4.17
CA LYS A 40 -14.03 -17.78 -2.95
C LYS A 40 -13.39 -17.06 -1.77
N ILE A 41 -12.35 -16.29 -2.05
CA ILE A 41 -11.59 -15.55 -1.04
C ILE A 41 -12.18 -14.13 -0.86
N SER A 42 -12.46 -13.40 -1.93
CA SER A 42 -12.86 -11.98 -1.84
C SER A 42 -14.32 -11.77 -1.45
N LEU A 43 -15.27 -12.61 -1.91
CA LEU A 43 -16.70 -12.38 -1.64
C LEU A 43 -17.00 -12.30 -0.13
N PRO A 44 -16.48 -13.21 0.74
CA PRO A 44 -16.66 -13.09 2.18
C PRO A 44 -16.15 -11.77 2.76
N PHE A 45 -15.05 -11.21 2.23
CA PHE A 45 -14.57 -9.91 2.68
C PHE A 45 -15.59 -8.81 2.36
N PHE A 46 -16.05 -8.73 1.11
CA PHE A 46 -16.99 -7.68 0.68
C PHE A 46 -18.35 -7.74 1.37
N THR A 47 -18.84 -8.94 1.69
CA THR A 47 -20.12 -9.13 2.38
C THR A 47 -20.06 -8.77 3.86
N ASN A 48 -18.89 -8.82 4.49
CA ASN A 48 -18.74 -8.59 5.94
C ASN A 48 -18.08 -7.23 6.27
N ALA A 49 -17.37 -6.61 5.33
CA ALA A 49 -16.74 -5.32 5.53
C ALA A 49 -17.81 -4.22 5.67
N PRO A 50 -17.66 -3.28 6.63
CA PRO A 50 -18.57 -2.14 6.73
C PRO A 50 -18.41 -1.21 5.52
N SER A 51 -19.51 -0.61 5.06
CA SER A 51 -19.61 0.17 3.81
C SER A 51 -18.89 1.54 3.82
N ASP A 52 -17.83 1.71 4.61
CA ASP A 52 -16.95 2.88 4.56
C ASP A 52 -15.77 2.61 3.61
N LEU A 53 -15.42 3.59 2.76
CA LEU A 53 -14.32 3.48 1.79
C LEU A 53 -13.01 2.96 2.38
N CYS A 54 -12.63 3.46 3.56
CA CYS A 54 -11.37 3.12 4.22
C CYS A 54 -11.28 1.64 4.62
N ASN A 55 -12.41 0.94 4.79
CA ASN A 55 -12.42 -0.50 5.08
C ASN A 55 -12.03 -1.35 3.89
N TYR A 56 -12.01 -0.79 2.68
CA TYR A 56 -11.61 -1.45 1.44
C TYR A 56 -10.18 -1.08 1.04
N ALA A 57 -9.40 -0.46 1.92
CA ALA A 57 -8.00 -0.21 1.67
C ALA A 57 -7.21 -1.54 1.51
N PRO A 58 -6.14 -1.58 0.69
CA PRO A 58 -5.30 -2.77 0.52
C PRO A 58 -4.84 -3.37 1.86
N GLY A 59 -4.48 -2.52 2.83
CA GLY A 59 -4.08 -2.99 4.16
C GLY A 59 -5.21 -3.66 4.94
N LYS A 60 -6.46 -3.19 4.81
CA LYS A 60 -7.62 -3.84 5.45
C LYS A 60 -7.94 -5.20 4.81
N MET A 61 -7.80 -5.32 3.49
CA MET A 61 -7.92 -6.62 2.81
C MET A 61 -6.82 -7.60 3.23
N ALA A 62 -5.58 -7.12 3.30
CA ALA A 62 -4.45 -7.93 3.70
C ALA A 62 -4.54 -8.35 5.19
N ALA A 63 -4.96 -7.44 6.07
CA ALA A 63 -5.28 -7.71 7.46
C ALA A 63 -6.31 -8.85 7.58
N TRP A 64 -7.44 -8.74 6.86
CA TRP A 64 -8.46 -9.78 6.86
C TRP A 64 -7.92 -11.15 6.40
N LEU A 65 -7.09 -11.19 5.35
CA LEU A 65 -6.44 -12.45 4.91
C LEU A 65 -5.54 -13.04 6.00
N ILE A 66 -4.83 -12.20 6.75
CA ILE A 66 -4.00 -12.63 7.87
C ILE A 66 -4.86 -13.19 9.00
N GLU A 67 -5.96 -12.53 9.34
CA GLU A 67 -6.92 -13.03 10.34
C GLU A 67 -7.49 -14.38 9.97
N GLN A 68 -7.94 -14.56 8.72
CA GLN A 68 -8.49 -15.83 8.24
C GLN A 68 -7.49 -16.98 8.33
N LYS A 69 -6.20 -16.70 8.08
CA LYS A 69 -5.15 -17.73 8.08
C LYS A 69 -4.60 -18.04 9.48
N THR A 70 -4.66 -17.06 10.39
CA THR A 70 -4.14 -17.19 11.76
C THR A 70 -5.20 -17.50 12.80
N GLY A 71 -6.48 -17.29 12.49
CA GLY A 71 -7.59 -17.41 13.44
C GLY A 71 -7.59 -16.35 14.54
N SER A 72 -6.74 -15.32 14.44
CA SER A 72 -6.66 -14.20 15.37
C SER A 72 -7.35 -12.99 14.76
N SER A 73 -8.12 -12.23 15.54
CA SER A 73 -8.66 -10.94 15.09
C SER A 73 -7.79 -9.79 15.61
N PHE A 74 -7.48 -8.85 14.73
CA PHE A 74 -6.72 -7.64 15.01
C PHE A 74 -7.69 -6.46 14.93
N ALA A 75 -8.11 -5.95 16.09
CA ALA A 75 -9.13 -4.90 16.18
C ALA A 75 -8.74 -3.65 15.38
N ASP A 76 -7.46 -3.27 15.38
CA ASP A 76 -6.92 -2.29 14.45
C ASP A 76 -5.39 -2.36 14.42
N PHE A 77 -4.79 -2.50 13.23
CA PHE A 77 -3.34 -2.44 13.09
C PHE A 77 -2.77 -1.03 13.32
N SER A 78 -3.61 0.00 13.38
CA SER A 78 -3.18 1.38 13.65
C SER A 78 -2.82 1.65 15.12
N GLN A 79 -3.10 0.72 16.03
CA GLN A 79 -2.84 0.90 17.47
C GLN A 79 -1.38 0.58 17.83
N ASN A 80 -0.81 1.40 18.72
CA ASN A 80 0.61 1.32 19.12
C ASN A 80 1.04 0.02 19.82
N GLU A 81 0.10 -0.82 20.27
CA GLU A 81 0.39 -2.06 20.99
C GLU A 81 -0.33 -3.25 20.35
N ILE A 82 0.29 -3.83 19.32
CA ILE A 82 -0.20 -5.08 18.72
C ILE A 82 0.75 -6.19 19.13
N THR A 83 0.25 -7.09 19.98
CA THR A 83 0.99 -8.31 20.30
C THR A 83 0.64 -9.38 19.26
N LEU A 84 1.50 -9.54 18.25
CA LEU A 84 1.32 -10.62 17.27
C LEU A 84 1.54 -12.00 17.91
N PRO A 85 0.72 -13.01 17.55
CA PRO A 85 0.99 -14.41 17.87
C PRO A 85 2.37 -14.85 17.38
N THR A 86 2.99 -15.81 18.07
CA THR A 86 4.35 -16.30 17.75
C THR A 86 4.46 -16.86 16.33
N GLU A 87 3.44 -17.57 15.88
CA GLU A 87 3.34 -18.13 14.54
C GLU A 87 3.33 -17.01 13.49
N LEU A 88 2.60 -15.93 13.76
CA LEU A 88 2.54 -14.78 12.88
C LEU A 88 3.87 -14.02 12.85
N LYS A 89 4.54 -13.82 14.00
CA LYS A 89 5.88 -13.21 14.05
C LYS A 89 6.89 -13.97 13.18
N THR A 90 6.81 -15.30 13.19
CA THR A 90 7.68 -16.14 12.36
C THR A 90 7.37 -15.95 10.87
N ALA A 91 6.09 -15.94 10.49
CA ALA A 91 5.68 -15.74 9.10
C ALA A 91 6.04 -14.34 8.56
N VAL A 92 5.85 -13.31 9.39
CA VAL A 92 6.20 -11.92 9.12
C VAL A 92 7.71 -11.79 8.84
N ALA A 93 8.55 -12.33 9.73
CA ALA A 93 10.01 -12.33 9.55
C ALA A 93 10.44 -13.06 8.26
N GLN A 94 9.89 -14.26 8.01
CA GLN A 94 10.22 -15.06 6.83
C GLN A 94 9.82 -14.38 5.51
N ALA A 95 8.71 -13.64 5.49
CA ALA A 95 8.25 -12.93 4.30
C ALA A 95 9.26 -11.86 3.86
N LEU A 96 9.70 -11.01 4.80
CA LEU A 96 10.71 -9.97 4.51
C LEU A 96 12.07 -10.57 4.15
N GLU A 97 12.52 -11.61 4.87
CA GLU A 97 13.77 -12.30 4.54
C GLU A 97 13.74 -12.89 3.13
N THR A 98 12.62 -13.50 2.72
CA THR A 98 12.48 -14.06 1.37
C THR A 98 12.63 -12.99 0.30
N VAL A 99 12.06 -11.80 0.51
CA VAL A 99 12.23 -10.66 -0.39
C VAL A 99 13.70 -10.23 -0.45
N PHE A 100 14.41 -10.17 0.67
CA PHE A 100 15.84 -9.81 0.65
C PHE A 100 16.72 -10.87 -0.03
N HIS A 101 16.45 -12.15 0.18
CA HIS A 101 17.24 -13.23 -0.44
C HIS A 101 16.99 -13.36 -1.93
N THR A 102 15.73 -13.27 -2.36
CA THR A 102 15.34 -13.51 -3.77
C THR A 102 15.34 -12.23 -4.59
N GLY A 103 15.09 -11.08 -3.96
CA GLY A 103 14.80 -9.82 -4.63
C GLY A 103 13.56 -9.89 -5.52
N LEU A 104 12.62 -10.80 -5.24
CA LEU A 104 11.36 -10.93 -5.95
C LEU A 104 10.24 -10.18 -5.21
N PRO A 105 9.25 -9.62 -5.94
CA PRO A 105 8.08 -9.02 -5.31
C PRO A 105 7.23 -10.08 -4.60
N PRO A 106 6.38 -9.68 -3.62
CA PRO A 106 5.41 -10.59 -3.03
C PRO A 106 4.48 -11.18 -4.10
N ALA A 107 4.13 -12.45 -3.95
CA ALA A 107 3.32 -13.19 -4.93
C ALA A 107 1.81 -13.04 -4.72
N ASP A 108 1.39 -12.60 -3.54
CA ASP A 108 -0.01 -12.42 -3.17
C ASP A 108 -0.18 -11.31 -2.12
N LEU A 109 -1.42 -10.84 -1.97
CA LEU A 109 -1.78 -9.76 -1.05
C LEU A 109 -1.52 -10.14 0.42
N TYR A 110 -1.68 -11.42 0.78
CA TYR A 110 -1.36 -11.92 2.11
C TYR A 110 0.12 -11.67 2.46
N THR A 111 1.04 -12.06 1.57
CA THR A 111 2.48 -11.89 1.75
C THR A 111 2.87 -10.42 1.77
N ALA A 112 2.26 -9.59 0.91
CA ALA A 112 2.46 -8.14 0.93
C ALA A 112 2.02 -7.52 2.27
N GLY A 113 0.89 -7.98 2.82
CA GLY A 113 0.41 -7.60 4.15
C GLY A 113 1.37 -7.98 5.28
N LEU A 114 1.94 -9.19 5.24
CA LEU A 114 2.94 -9.62 6.22
C LEU A 114 4.20 -8.76 6.17
N ILE A 115 4.66 -8.38 4.98
CA ILE A 115 5.81 -7.49 4.81
C ILE A 115 5.50 -6.12 5.41
N ALA A 116 4.34 -5.55 5.08
CA ALA A 116 3.89 -4.27 5.64
C ALA A 116 3.82 -4.32 7.17
N LEU A 117 3.33 -5.43 7.74
CA LEU A 117 3.29 -5.63 9.19
C LEU A 117 4.69 -5.72 9.79
N THR A 118 5.66 -6.32 9.08
CA THR A 118 7.08 -6.34 9.51
C THR A 118 7.65 -4.92 9.62
N LEU A 119 7.33 -4.06 8.64
CA LEU A 119 7.79 -2.68 8.62
C LEU A 119 7.15 -1.88 9.76
N HIS A 120 5.86 -2.11 10.01
CA HIS A 120 5.15 -1.51 11.13
C HIS A 120 5.73 -1.94 12.50
N GLU A 121 5.98 -3.23 12.71
CA GLU A 121 6.64 -3.73 13.94
C GLU A 121 8.05 -3.14 14.10
N ARG A 122 8.80 -2.98 13.00
CA ARG A 122 10.10 -2.32 13.00
C ARG A 122 9.98 -0.88 13.50
N ARG A 123 8.94 -0.14 13.06
CA ARG A 123 8.65 1.22 13.55
C ARG A 123 8.28 1.27 15.01
N LEU A 124 7.42 0.37 15.48
CA LEU A 124 7.02 0.31 16.89
C LEU A 124 8.23 0.01 17.79
N ARG A 125 9.07 -0.94 17.39
CA ARG A 125 10.27 -1.34 18.14
C ARG A 125 11.36 -0.26 18.17
N LYS A 126 11.60 0.42 17.04
CA LYS A 126 12.66 1.45 16.95
C LYS A 126 12.18 2.84 17.40
N GLY A 127 10.88 3.08 17.46
CA GLY A 127 10.32 4.39 17.79
C GLY A 127 10.49 5.45 16.70
N THR A 128 11.01 5.09 15.52
CA THR A 128 11.25 5.98 14.37
C THR A 128 11.24 5.20 13.05
N TRP A 129 11.01 5.89 11.93
CA TRP A 129 11.21 5.37 10.57
C TRP A 129 12.66 5.49 10.09
N GLU A 130 13.49 6.32 10.75
CA GLU A 130 14.86 6.64 10.34
C GLU A 130 15.69 5.40 9.96
N GLY A 131 16.35 5.48 8.79
CA GLY A 131 17.21 4.43 8.24
C GLY A 131 16.45 3.30 7.53
N LEU A 132 15.12 3.35 7.47
CA LEU A 132 14.34 2.32 6.77
C LEU A 132 14.66 2.28 5.28
N SER A 133 14.77 3.43 4.62
CA SER A 133 15.04 3.49 3.18
C SER A 133 16.35 2.80 2.80
N GLU A 134 17.39 2.97 3.62
CA GLU A 134 18.69 2.31 3.44
C GLU A 134 18.63 0.80 3.74
N GLU A 135 17.76 0.40 4.68
CA GLU A 135 17.55 -1.02 5.02
C GLU A 135 16.87 -1.80 3.90
N ILE A 136 15.86 -1.21 3.23
CA ILE A 136 14.95 -1.96 2.37
C ILE A 136 15.17 -1.76 0.86
N PHE A 137 15.78 -0.65 0.43
CA PHE A 137 16.01 -0.41 -1.00
C PHE A 137 17.28 -1.08 -1.51
N ILE A 138 17.14 -1.75 -2.66
CA ILE A 138 18.27 -2.38 -3.35
C ILE A 138 18.91 -1.32 -4.24
N LEU A 139 20.07 -0.77 -3.87
CA LEU A 139 20.73 0.34 -4.60
C LEU A 139 21.86 -0.08 -5.55
N ARG A 140 21.98 -1.37 -5.87
CA ARG A 140 23.18 -1.94 -6.52
C ARG A 140 23.30 -1.66 -8.02
N ASN A 141 22.27 -1.19 -8.71
CA ASN A 141 22.32 -0.93 -10.16
C ASN A 141 21.28 0.11 -10.63
N PRO A 142 21.39 0.72 -11.83
CA PRO A 142 20.46 1.75 -12.31
C PRO A 142 19.01 1.27 -12.52
N LYS A 143 18.80 -0.05 -12.63
CA LYS A 143 17.45 -0.66 -12.73
C LYS A 143 16.82 -0.90 -11.36
N SER A 144 17.49 -0.49 -10.27
CA SER A 144 17.01 -0.60 -8.89
C SER A 144 15.64 0.02 -8.70
N ASN A 145 15.37 1.15 -9.36
CA ASN A 145 14.16 1.93 -9.10
C ASN A 145 12.90 1.15 -9.49
N ILE A 146 12.90 0.57 -10.69
CA ILE A 146 11.78 -0.27 -11.17
C ILE A 146 11.65 -1.53 -10.30
N LYS A 147 12.78 -2.11 -9.88
CA LYS A 147 12.77 -3.30 -9.03
C LYS A 147 12.19 -2.99 -7.65
N ASN A 148 12.63 -1.91 -7.02
CA ASN A 148 12.12 -1.43 -5.73
C ASN A 148 10.63 -1.11 -5.85
N TYR A 149 10.19 -0.42 -6.91
CA TYR A 149 8.78 -0.17 -7.16
C TYR A 149 7.96 -1.46 -7.18
N ARG A 150 8.37 -2.46 -7.98
CA ARG A 150 7.64 -3.74 -8.07
C ARG A 150 7.57 -4.50 -6.74
N ILE A 151 8.64 -4.45 -5.94
CA ILE A 151 8.69 -5.12 -4.64
C ILE A 151 7.79 -4.39 -3.62
N TRP A 152 7.88 -3.07 -3.58
CA TRP A 152 7.38 -2.27 -2.46
C TRP A 152 6.01 -1.60 -2.71
N GLN A 153 5.51 -1.56 -3.94
CA GLN A 153 4.22 -0.93 -4.27
C GLN A 153 3.05 -1.43 -3.39
N THR A 154 2.82 -2.74 -3.33
CA THR A 154 1.71 -3.31 -2.54
C THR A 154 2.00 -3.33 -1.05
N PRO A 155 3.21 -3.69 -0.56
CA PRO A 155 3.52 -3.55 0.85
C PRO A 155 3.29 -2.13 1.39
N PHE A 156 3.68 -1.08 0.66
CA PHE A 156 3.42 0.30 1.09
C PHE A 156 1.93 0.67 0.99
N ALA A 157 1.23 0.20 -0.05
CA ALA A 157 -0.22 0.35 -0.13
C ALA A 157 -0.95 -0.28 1.08
N CYS A 158 -0.44 -1.41 1.60
CA CYS A 158 -0.95 -2.02 2.83
C CYS A 158 -0.53 -1.25 4.08
N LEU A 159 0.74 -0.84 4.16
CA LEU A 159 1.32 -0.12 5.29
C LEU A 159 0.60 1.19 5.57
N PHE A 160 0.09 1.86 4.53
CA PHE A 160 -0.73 3.06 4.65
C PHE A 160 -1.95 2.90 5.58
N SER A 161 -2.53 1.70 5.66
CA SER A 161 -3.63 1.42 6.60
C SER A 161 -3.16 0.97 7.99
N TYR A 162 -1.88 0.63 8.14
CA TYR A 162 -1.33 0.09 9.38
C TYR A 162 -0.67 1.15 10.24
N CYS A 163 -0.16 2.26 9.68
CA CYS A 163 0.46 3.31 10.48
C CYS A 163 -0.31 4.62 10.41
N GLN A 164 -0.35 5.34 11.54
CA GLN A 164 -0.93 6.69 11.63
C GLN A 164 0.09 7.77 11.24
N ASP A 165 1.38 7.46 11.28
CA ASP A 165 2.51 8.34 11.01
C ASP A 165 3.14 8.07 9.63
N PHE A 166 2.30 7.83 8.62
CA PHE A 166 2.76 7.60 7.24
C PHE A 166 3.46 8.84 6.64
N ASN A 167 3.14 10.04 7.12
CA ASN A 167 3.86 11.27 6.75
C ASN A 167 5.32 11.21 7.22
N ASP A 168 5.57 10.80 8.46
CA ASP A 168 6.93 10.64 9.00
C ASP A 168 7.73 9.57 8.21
N LEU A 169 7.06 8.50 7.77
CA LEU A 169 7.64 7.50 6.87
C LEU A 169 8.03 8.14 5.53
N THR A 170 7.15 8.95 4.96
CA THR A 170 7.39 9.63 3.68
C THR A 170 8.56 10.61 3.77
N ASP A 171 8.64 11.35 4.86
CA ASP A 171 9.73 12.28 5.16
C ASP A 171 11.07 11.55 5.28
N GLU A 172 11.12 10.34 5.85
CA GLU A 172 12.34 9.54 5.89
C GLU A 172 12.89 9.25 4.49
N PHE A 173 12.03 8.87 3.54
CA PHE A 173 12.47 8.55 2.18
C PHE A 173 12.90 9.80 1.41
N PHE A 174 12.20 10.93 1.59
CA PHE A 174 12.53 12.17 0.89
C PHE A 174 13.71 12.94 1.51
N SER A 175 13.96 12.77 2.82
CA SER A 175 15.13 13.34 3.50
C SER A 175 16.43 12.54 3.27
N SER A 176 16.33 11.32 2.73
CA SER A 176 17.51 10.51 2.37
C SER A 176 18.48 11.31 1.50
N SER A 177 19.78 11.25 1.82
CA SER A 177 20.82 11.90 1.01
C SER A 177 20.97 11.26 -0.39
N SER A 178 20.51 10.01 -0.54
CA SER A 178 20.58 9.27 -1.80
C SER A 178 19.48 9.70 -2.77
N GLU A 179 19.87 10.32 -3.89
CA GLU A 179 18.94 10.65 -4.96
C GLU A 179 18.23 9.41 -5.53
N SER A 180 18.92 8.27 -5.60
CA SER A 180 18.33 7.02 -6.06
C SER A 180 17.21 6.52 -5.15
N ILE A 181 17.32 6.73 -3.83
CA ILE A 181 16.24 6.41 -2.89
C ILE A 181 15.03 7.30 -3.18
N ARG A 182 15.23 8.63 -3.22
CA ARG A 182 14.15 9.58 -3.45
C ARG A 182 13.39 9.27 -4.75
N LYS A 183 14.12 9.05 -5.85
CA LYS A 183 13.54 8.71 -7.16
C LYS A 183 12.81 7.36 -7.17
N ALA A 184 13.36 6.35 -6.49
CA ALA A 184 12.70 5.05 -6.40
C ALA A 184 11.41 5.09 -5.56
N PHE A 185 11.33 6.01 -4.60
CA PHE A 185 10.19 6.11 -3.69
C PHE A 185 8.97 6.82 -4.31
N ILE A 186 9.19 7.82 -5.17
CA ILE A 186 8.10 8.57 -5.85
C ILE A 186 6.99 7.64 -6.41
N PRO A 187 7.28 6.66 -7.27
CA PRO A 187 6.24 5.78 -7.80
C PRO A 187 5.57 4.90 -6.74
N ILE A 188 6.29 4.53 -5.67
CA ILE A 188 5.73 3.73 -4.56
C ILE A 188 4.72 4.57 -3.77
N LEU A 189 5.06 5.83 -3.47
CA LEU A 189 4.18 6.76 -2.78
C LEU A 189 2.91 7.04 -3.61
N LEU A 190 3.09 7.38 -4.89
CA LEU A 190 1.97 7.63 -5.80
C LEU A 190 1.05 6.42 -5.90
N HIS A 191 1.62 5.22 -6.11
CA HIS A 191 0.88 3.96 -6.12
C HIS A 191 0.10 3.74 -4.83
N THR A 192 0.74 3.99 -3.68
CA THR A 192 0.12 3.86 -2.36
C THR A 192 -1.12 4.75 -2.25
N LEU A 193 -1.03 6.01 -2.65
CA LEU A 193 -2.14 6.95 -2.57
C LEU A 193 -3.28 6.60 -3.54
N ILE A 194 -2.97 6.25 -4.79
CA ILE A 194 -4.02 5.98 -5.79
C ILE A 194 -4.69 4.61 -5.62
N SER A 195 -4.02 3.64 -4.99
CA SER A 195 -4.58 2.30 -4.74
C SER A 195 -5.41 2.23 -3.46
N ASN A 196 -5.22 3.17 -2.54
CA ASN A 196 -6.05 3.31 -1.34
C ASN A 196 -7.32 4.10 -1.69
N PRO A 197 -8.53 3.58 -1.44
CA PRO A 197 -9.76 4.33 -1.67
C PRO A 197 -9.84 5.57 -0.77
N MET A 198 -9.86 6.75 -1.38
CA MET A 198 -10.04 8.03 -0.72
C MET A 198 -10.79 9.00 -1.64
N ARG A 199 -11.52 9.94 -1.05
CA ARG A 199 -12.27 10.91 -1.83
C ARG A 199 -11.35 11.76 -2.70
N PRO A 200 -11.78 12.23 -3.89
CA PRO A 200 -10.93 12.97 -4.81
C PRO A 200 -10.22 14.18 -4.18
N GLU A 201 -10.91 14.94 -3.32
CA GLU A 201 -10.34 16.12 -2.66
C GLU A 201 -9.25 15.72 -1.66
N GLN A 202 -9.44 14.61 -0.95
CA GLN A 202 -8.45 14.07 -0.02
C GLN A 202 -7.21 13.58 -0.77
N LEU A 203 -7.40 12.84 -1.87
CA LEU A 203 -6.29 12.37 -2.71
C LEU A 203 -5.46 13.53 -3.26
N ILE A 204 -6.12 14.56 -3.79
CA ILE A 204 -5.44 15.76 -4.30
C ILE A 204 -4.70 16.48 -3.16
N GLY A 205 -5.34 16.62 -2.00
CA GLY A 205 -4.70 17.23 -0.82
C GLY A 205 -3.42 16.50 -0.41
N GLN A 206 -3.47 15.17 -0.32
CA GLN A 206 -2.33 14.33 0.02
C GLN A 206 -1.22 14.41 -1.04
N LEU A 207 -1.56 14.29 -2.32
CA LEU A 207 -0.60 14.43 -3.42
C LEU A 207 0.10 15.79 -3.38
N PHE A 208 -0.65 16.87 -3.16
CA PHE A 208 -0.10 18.21 -3.08
C PHE A 208 0.82 18.38 -1.86
N GLU A 209 0.42 17.86 -0.69
CA GLU A 209 1.23 17.89 0.53
C GLU A 209 2.59 17.24 0.34
N PHE A 210 2.65 16.09 -0.33
CA PHE A 210 3.90 15.36 -0.56
C PHE A 210 4.73 15.86 -1.73
N ILE A 211 4.10 16.28 -2.84
CA ILE A 211 4.82 16.64 -4.07
C ILE A 211 5.33 18.07 -4.01
N LYS A 212 4.54 19.02 -3.49
CA LYS A 212 4.89 20.45 -3.50
C LYS A 212 6.25 20.77 -2.84
N PRO A 213 6.64 20.15 -1.71
CA PRO A 213 7.93 20.43 -1.07
C PRO A 213 9.13 19.88 -1.85
N LEU A 214 8.92 18.97 -2.80
CA LEU A 214 10.01 18.32 -3.53
C LEU A 214 10.70 19.28 -4.51
N PRO A 215 11.97 19.04 -4.88
CA PRO A 215 12.62 19.74 -5.98
C PRO A 215 11.86 19.60 -7.30
N ILE A 216 11.99 20.58 -8.20
CA ILE A 216 11.23 20.62 -9.45
C ILE A 216 11.36 19.34 -10.30
N ASP A 217 12.55 18.75 -10.36
CA ASP A 217 12.79 17.51 -11.12
C ASP A 217 11.96 16.34 -10.55
N SER A 218 11.83 16.25 -9.22
CA SER A 218 11.02 15.24 -8.54
C SER A 218 9.52 15.51 -8.68
N GLN A 219 9.10 16.78 -8.76
CA GLN A 219 7.71 17.13 -9.07
C GLN A 219 7.35 16.70 -10.50
N LEU A 220 8.22 16.99 -11.47
CA LEU A 220 8.04 16.57 -12.86
C LEU A 220 8.03 15.04 -13.01
N GLU A 221 8.90 14.33 -12.29
CA GLU A 221 8.90 12.87 -12.23
C GLU A 221 7.58 12.33 -11.65
N SER A 222 7.04 12.98 -10.63
CA SER A 222 5.74 12.60 -10.04
C SER A 222 4.60 12.76 -11.06
N LEU A 223 4.57 13.86 -11.81
CA LEU A 223 3.59 14.09 -12.87
C LEU A 223 3.71 13.03 -13.99
N HIS A 224 4.93 12.67 -14.38
CA HIS A 224 5.16 11.62 -15.37
C HIS A 224 4.56 10.27 -14.92
N TRP A 225 4.82 9.86 -13.69
CA TRP A 225 4.25 8.63 -13.12
C TRP A 225 2.73 8.64 -13.02
N LEU A 226 2.12 9.79 -12.70
CA LEU A 226 0.66 9.92 -12.76
C LEU A 226 0.11 9.65 -14.17
N GLY A 227 0.86 10.02 -15.21
CA GLY A 227 0.53 9.67 -16.60
C GLY A 227 0.60 8.16 -16.83
N ASP A 228 1.69 7.52 -16.39
CA ASP A 228 1.89 6.07 -16.51
C ASP A 228 0.82 5.25 -15.75
N PHE A 229 0.27 5.81 -14.66
CA PHE A 229 -0.84 5.23 -13.91
C PHE A 229 -2.23 5.53 -14.49
N ASN A 230 -2.30 6.13 -15.68
CA ASN A 230 -3.54 6.58 -16.34
C ASN A 230 -4.36 7.57 -15.49
N GLN A 231 -3.68 8.39 -14.68
CA GLN A 231 -4.26 9.42 -13.81
C GLN A 231 -4.00 10.83 -14.36
N GLU A 232 -3.96 11.02 -15.69
CA GLU A 232 -3.70 12.31 -16.35
C GLU A 232 -4.65 13.44 -15.89
N GLN A 233 -5.86 13.09 -15.47
CA GLN A 233 -6.84 14.05 -14.93
C GLN A 233 -6.34 14.74 -13.65
N LEU A 234 -5.45 14.09 -12.89
CA LEU A 234 -4.85 14.66 -11.68
C LEU A 234 -3.70 15.63 -12.00
N GLN A 235 -3.14 15.61 -13.22
CA GLN A 235 -2.09 16.55 -13.63
C GLN A 235 -2.62 17.96 -13.93
N ASN A 236 -3.91 18.08 -14.24
CA ASN A 236 -4.54 19.31 -14.74
C ASN A 236 -5.33 20.06 -13.65
N LYS A 237 -5.26 19.63 -12.39
CA LYS A 237 -5.97 20.21 -11.24
C LYS A 237 -4.99 20.91 -10.30
#